data_AF-A0A6L9YBS9-F1
#
_entry.id   AF-A0A6L9YBS9-F1
#
_cell.length_a   1.000
_cell.length_b   1.000
_cell.length_c   1.000
_cell.angle_alpha   90.00
_cell.angle_beta   90.00
_cell.angle_gamma   90.00
#
_symmetry.space_group_name_H-M   'P 1'
#
loop_
_entity.id
_entity.type
_entity.pdbx_description
1 polymer ?
#
loop_
_entity_poly.entity_id
_entity_poly.type
_entity_poly.pdbx_seq_one_letter_code
_entity_poly.pdbx_strand_id
1 'polypeptide(L)'
;MTNIKTHPWDVAEHLETKEDMAAYLEAALEDGDPALVVAALRDIARSKAMTQIARETGLGHESIDQALSMESNPELATVLKVIQALGLRLRATPI
;
A
#
# COMPACT_ATOMS: atom_id res chain seq x y z
N MET A 1 -8.67 9.17 -38.29
CA MET A 1 -8.23 8.60 -36.99
C MET A 1 -8.83 9.45 -35.90
N THR A 2 -9.79 8.93 -35.15
CA THR A 2 -10.41 9.61 -34.00
C THR A 2 -9.41 9.61 -32.84
N ASN A 3 -9.12 10.78 -32.29
CA ASN A 3 -8.16 10.93 -31.21
C ASN A 3 -8.83 10.56 -29.87
N ILE A 4 -8.30 9.56 -29.16
CA ILE A 4 -8.85 9.09 -27.88
C ILE A 4 -8.20 9.91 -26.76
N LYS A 5 -9.03 10.55 -25.93
CA LYS A 5 -8.54 11.23 -24.72
C LYS A 5 -8.25 10.20 -23.63
N THR A 6 -7.03 10.19 -23.13
CA THR A 6 -6.59 9.37 -22.00
C THR A 6 -6.25 10.26 -20.81
N HIS A 7 -6.31 9.68 -19.62
CA HIS A 7 -5.88 10.32 -18.38
C HIS A 7 -4.78 9.49 -17.71
N PRO A 8 -3.84 10.12 -16.98
CA PRO A 8 -2.91 9.39 -16.12
C PRO A 8 -3.69 8.53 -15.13
N TRP A 9 -3.25 7.30 -14.93
CA TRP A 9 -3.84 6.38 -13.96
C TRP A 9 -2.96 6.31 -12.72
N ASP A 10 -3.56 6.48 -11.54
CA ASP A 10 -2.90 6.29 -10.25
C ASP A 10 -3.72 5.28 -9.42
N VAL A 11 -3.09 4.16 -9.07
CA VAL A 11 -3.72 3.09 -8.28
C VAL A 11 -4.21 3.60 -6.92
N ALA A 12 -3.55 4.60 -6.32
CA ALA A 12 -3.92 5.14 -5.02
C ALA A 12 -5.31 5.81 -5.02
N GLU A 13 -5.80 6.22 -6.20
CA GLU A 13 -7.16 6.75 -6.36
C GLU A 13 -8.24 5.66 -6.35
N HIS A 14 -7.85 4.39 -6.50
CA HIS A 14 -8.75 3.24 -6.61
C HIS A 14 -8.70 2.29 -5.42
N LEU A 15 -7.80 2.52 -4.46
CA LEU A 15 -7.73 1.76 -3.19
C LEU A 15 -8.70 2.37 -2.17
N GLU A 16 -9.99 2.09 -2.33
CA GLU A 16 -11.07 2.69 -1.54
C GLU A 16 -11.41 1.88 -0.29
N THR A 17 -11.27 0.55 -0.35
CA THR A 17 -11.62 -0.36 0.74
C THR A 17 -10.40 -1.10 1.30
N LYS A 18 -10.54 -1.70 2.49
CA LYS A 18 -9.48 -2.53 3.07
C LYS A 18 -9.26 -3.78 2.23
N GLU A 19 -10.31 -4.28 1.61
CA GLU A 19 -10.31 -5.41 0.70
C GLU A 19 -9.49 -5.10 -0.57
N ASP A 20 -9.63 -3.90 -1.15
CA ASP A 20 -8.81 -3.48 -2.30
C ASP A 20 -7.33 -3.43 -1.94
N MET A 21 -6.99 -2.87 -0.78
CA MET A 21 -5.62 -2.80 -0.29
C MET A 21 -5.03 -4.18 -0.05
N ALA A 22 -5.81 -5.09 0.54
CA ALA A 22 -5.39 -6.46 0.80
C ALA A 22 -5.12 -7.21 -0.51
N ALA A 23 -6.06 -7.13 -1.46
CA ALA A 23 -5.91 -7.78 -2.77
C ALA A 23 -4.72 -7.21 -3.55
N TYR A 24 -4.50 -5.90 -3.50
CA TYR A 24 -3.36 -5.26 -4.17
C TYR A 24 -2.02 -5.67 -3.56
N LEU A 25 -1.92 -5.71 -2.22
CA LEU A 25 -0.71 -6.20 -1.54
C LEU A 25 -0.48 -7.69 -1.77
N GLU A 26 -1.54 -8.50 -1.79
CA GLU A 26 -1.46 -9.94 -2.09
C GLU A 26 -0.92 -10.18 -3.49
N ALA A 27 -1.44 -9.48 -4.50
CA ALA A 27 -0.91 -9.55 -5.87
C ALA A 27 0.58 -9.18 -5.95
N ALA A 28 1.02 -8.17 -5.20
CA ALA A 28 2.43 -7.80 -5.13
C ALA A 28 3.31 -8.87 -4.44
N LEU A 29 2.77 -9.56 -3.42
CA LEU A 29 3.46 -10.66 -2.75
C LEU A 29 3.55 -11.92 -3.63
N GLU A 30 2.54 -12.19 -4.47
CA GLU A 30 2.52 -13.32 -5.40
C GLU A 30 3.56 -13.21 -6.52
N ASP A 31 3.86 -11.99 -6.99
CA ASP A 31 4.91 -11.74 -7.99
C ASP A 31 6.31 -12.08 -7.45
N GLY A 32 6.50 -11.98 -6.13
CA GLY A 32 7.74 -12.34 -5.43
C GLY A 32 8.86 -11.30 -5.50
N ASP A 33 8.65 -10.16 -6.17
CA ASP A 33 9.58 -9.03 -6.19
C ASP A 33 9.42 -8.14 -4.93
N PRO A 34 10.43 -8.07 -4.03
CA PRO A 34 10.38 -7.19 -2.86
C PRO A 34 10.18 -5.72 -3.21
N ALA A 35 10.70 -5.24 -4.36
CA ALA A 35 10.54 -3.86 -4.77
C ALA A 35 9.07 -3.55 -5.09
N LEU A 36 8.34 -4.50 -5.66
CA LEU A 36 6.92 -4.37 -5.96
C LEU A 36 6.08 -4.34 -4.67
N VAL A 37 6.42 -5.16 -3.68
CA VAL A 37 5.76 -5.14 -2.36
C VAL A 37 5.92 -3.77 -1.70
N VAL A 38 7.13 -3.19 -1.73
CA VAL A 38 7.39 -1.86 -1.18
C VAL A 38 6.63 -0.78 -1.94
N ALA A 39 6.58 -0.86 -3.27
CA ALA A 39 5.81 0.07 -4.09
C ALA A 39 4.30 -0.01 -3.74
N ALA A 40 3.75 -1.22 -3.63
CA ALA A 40 2.35 -1.43 -3.27
C ALA A 40 2.00 -0.84 -1.89
N LEU A 41 2.88 -1.00 -0.89
CA LEU A 41 2.69 -0.40 0.42
C LEU A 41 2.71 1.14 0.38
N ARG A 42 3.55 1.74 -0.47
CA ARG A 42 3.59 3.21 -0.67
C ARG A 42 2.33 3.72 -1.36
N ASP A 43 1.80 2.97 -2.31
CA ASP A 43 0.55 3.30 -2.99
C ASP A 43 -0.64 3.23 -2.03
N ILE A 44 -0.69 2.18 -1.19
CA ILE A 44 -1.71 2.04 -0.14
C ILE A 44 -1.60 3.20 0.86
N ALA A 45 -0.39 3.57 1.28
CA ALA A 45 -0.17 4.69 2.20
C ALA A 45 -0.68 6.02 1.62
N ARG A 46 -0.50 6.25 0.31
CA ARG A 46 -0.99 7.44 -0.42
C ARG A 46 -2.52 7.47 -0.61
N SER A 47 -3.21 6.35 -0.42
CA SER A 47 -4.64 6.25 -0.72
C SER A 47 -5.50 7.15 0.18
N LYS A 48 -6.61 7.65 -0.39
CA LYS A 48 -7.58 8.48 0.35
C LYS A 48 -8.20 7.72 1.53
N ALA A 49 -8.39 6.41 1.39
CA ALA A 49 -8.87 5.55 2.46
C ALA A 49 -7.93 5.57 3.67
N MET A 50 -6.61 5.71 3.47
CA MET A 50 -5.67 5.82 4.58
C MET A 50 -5.69 7.19 5.27
N THR A 51 -5.96 8.26 4.53
CA THR A 51 -6.26 9.57 5.12
C THR A 51 -7.50 9.50 6.04
N GLN A 52 -8.52 8.73 5.64
CA GLN A 52 -9.72 8.54 6.45
C GLN A 52 -9.46 7.66 7.68
N ILE A 53 -8.77 6.53 7.51
CA ILE A 53 -8.39 5.63 8.60
C ILE A 53 -7.51 6.35 9.64
N ALA A 54 -6.57 7.19 9.22
CA ALA A 54 -5.75 8.00 10.11
C ALA A 54 -6.59 8.95 10.97
N ARG A 55 -7.61 9.60 10.39
CA ARG A 55 -8.54 10.47 11.13
C ARG A 55 -9.40 9.70 12.13
N GLU A 56 -9.84 8.50 11.78
CA GLU A 56 -10.70 7.66 12.62
C GLU A 56 -9.94 6.95 13.75
N THR A 57 -8.67 6.61 13.53
CA THR A 57 -7.84 5.82 14.46
C THR A 57 -6.83 6.64 15.26
N GLY A 58 -6.57 7.89 14.87
CA GLY A 58 -5.54 8.75 15.47
C GLY A 58 -4.09 8.34 15.15
N LEU A 59 -3.89 7.35 14.29
CA LEU A 59 -2.58 6.96 13.77
C LEU A 59 -2.19 7.87 12.61
N GLY A 60 -1.07 8.61 12.75
CA GLY A 60 -0.70 9.67 11.81
C GLY A 60 -0.12 9.16 10.48
N HIS A 61 -0.68 9.64 9.38
CA HIS A 61 -0.22 9.47 7.99
C HIS A 61 1.30 9.75 7.82
N GLU A 62 1.82 10.77 8.52
CA GLU A 62 3.24 11.15 8.50
C GLU A 62 4.16 10.02 8.97
N SER A 63 3.75 9.20 9.94
CA SER A 63 4.60 8.12 10.46
C SER A 63 4.78 6.97 9.47
N ILE A 64 3.78 6.70 8.63
CA ILE A 64 3.79 5.64 7.62
C ILE A 64 4.55 6.11 6.38
N ASP A 65 4.27 7.31 5.89
CA ASP A 65 5.00 7.91 4.77
C ASP A 65 6.48 8.11 5.10
N GLN A 66 6.82 8.51 6.32
CA GLN A 66 8.21 8.67 6.74
C GLN A 66 8.92 7.31 6.84
N ALA A 67 8.26 6.28 7.39
CA ALA A 67 8.82 4.93 7.47
C ALA A 67 9.10 4.31 6.08
N LEU A 68 8.28 4.63 5.07
CA LEU A 68 8.42 4.11 3.71
C LEU A 68 9.23 5.01 2.76
N SER A 69 9.42 6.30 3.10
CA SER A 69 10.18 7.25 2.27
C SER A 69 11.66 7.32 2.64
N MET A 70 12.03 6.97 3.88
CA MET A 70 13.43 7.04 4.34
C MET A 70 14.29 5.84 3.92
N GLU A 71 13.68 4.67 3.66
CA GLU A 71 14.42 3.47 3.26
C GLU A 71 14.04 3.04 1.83
N SER A 72 15.02 3.05 0.93
CA SER A 72 14.88 2.47 -0.42
C SER A 72 14.68 0.96 -0.40
N ASN A 73 14.98 0.32 0.73
CA ASN A 73 14.76 -1.10 1.00
C ASN A 73 14.47 -1.27 2.51
N PRO A 74 13.21 -1.17 2.93
CA PRO A 74 12.87 -1.26 4.34
C PRO A 74 13.17 -2.66 4.89
N GLU A 75 13.67 -2.72 6.12
CA GLU A 75 13.82 -4.01 6.80
C GLU A 75 12.45 -4.71 6.94
N LEU A 76 12.44 -6.06 6.92
CA LEU A 76 11.20 -6.84 7.08
C LEU A 76 10.41 -6.46 8.34
N ALA A 77 11.10 -6.09 9.43
CA ALA A 77 10.47 -5.61 10.65
C ALA A 77 9.66 -4.32 10.44
N THR A 78 10.17 -3.41 9.61
CA THR A 78 9.49 -2.17 9.21
C THR A 78 8.28 -2.50 8.34
N VAL A 79 8.43 -3.39 7.35
CA VAL A 79 7.34 -3.85 6.47
C VAL A 79 6.19 -4.43 7.29
N LEU A 80 6.47 -5.31 8.25
CA LEU A 80 5.44 -5.93 9.09
C LEU A 80 4.72 -4.91 9.99
N LYS A 81 5.42 -3.91 10.53
CA LYS A 81 4.80 -2.81 11.29
C LYS A 81 3.87 -1.99 10.42
N VAL A 82 4.26 -1.69 9.19
CA VAL A 82 3.43 -0.96 8.22
C VAL A 82 2.17 -1.75 7.89
N ILE A 83 2.30 -3.05 7.57
CA ILE A 83 1.15 -3.93 7.30
C ILE A 83 0.16 -3.92 8.47
N GLN A 84 0.64 -3.98 9.71
CA GLN A 84 -0.21 -3.89 10.90
C GLN A 84 -0.86 -2.51 11.07
N ALA A 85 -0.13 -1.42 10.82
CA ALA A 85 -0.66 -0.06 10.89
C ALA A 85 -1.77 0.19 9.86
N LEU A 86 -1.67 -0.47 8.70
CA LEU A 86 -2.71 -0.48 7.66
C LEU A 86 -3.92 -1.37 8.02
N GLY A 87 -3.89 -2.06 9.17
CA GLY A 87 -4.95 -2.97 9.59
C GLY A 87 -4.99 -4.29 8.82
N LEU A 88 -3.89 -4.63 8.13
CA LEU A 88 -3.74 -5.86 7.36
C LEU A 88 -3.01 -6.93 8.17
N ARG A 89 -3.14 -8.20 7.75
CA ARG A 89 -2.46 -9.34 8.35
C ARG A 89 -1.77 -10.16 7.28
N LEU A 90 -0.45 -10.31 7.38
CA LEU A 90 0.31 -11.22 6.52
C LEU A 90 -0.05 -12.68 6.85
N ARG A 91 -0.22 -13.51 5.83
CA ARG A 91 -0.54 -14.94 5.96
C ARG A 91 0.51 -15.78 5.22
N ALA A 92 1.01 -16.83 5.87
CA ALA A 92 1.79 -17.87 5.22
C ALA A 92 0.85 -19.00 4.77
N THR A 93 0.97 -19.42 3.52
CA THR A 93 0.23 -20.54 2.90
C THR A 93 1.21 -21.56 2.33
N PRO A 94 0.86 -22.85 2.26
CA PRO A 94 1.66 -23.83 1.53
C PRO A 94 1.69 -23.47 0.03
N ILE A 95 2.82 -23.80 -0.61
CA ILE A 95 3.00 -23.69 -2.07
C ILE A 95 2.38 -24.91 -2.75
#